data_AF-A0A139WG03-F1
#
_entry.id   AF-A0A139WG03-F1
#
_cell.length_a   1.000
_cell.length_b   1.000
_cell.length_c   1.000
_cell.angle_alpha   90.00
_cell.angle_beta   90.00
_cell.angle_gamma   90.00
#
_symmetry.space_group_name_H-M   'P 1'
#
loop_
_entity.id
_entity.type
_entity.pdbx_description
1 polymer ?
#
loop_
_entity_poly.entity_id
_entity_poly.type
_entity_poly.pdbx_seq_one_letter_code
_entity_poly.pdbx_strand_id
1 'polypeptide(L)'
;MADNTTKVVAPTVEQINADRITEFAEKYWAPHSAQNQQPFDSQIVDDIYLQDIRGSNFSIRRIMVLEFSQYLENYLWPNYKPGASYAHMLSIVNMVNEKFRERVQVWQAFRKNPTHFPDFFQQVLKGLLEDELLINLREQTSLLVFLNHCFNSMEEGLCRDQVKRLVSLSMWVSLQPGRREYEFKKNLKWRKYWKAIQKKDKPEELERLNWERTFLHKLILKFLNILDTITEDGICPLDKIHYCERFLELVTDLEALLPTRRFFNTVLDDSHLVVRCQLSALIKRPEGHLFSQVSRLIIFIINIKYIIM
;
A
#
# COMPACT_ATOMS: atom_id res chain seq x y z
N MET A 1 -0.53 31.59 6.26
CA MET A 1 0.61 31.90 5.38
C MET A 1 0.43 31.09 4.11
N ALA A 2 0.79 31.68 2.97
CA ALA A 2 0.33 31.30 1.63
C ALA A 2 0.47 29.81 1.31
N ASP A 3 -0.64 29.23 0.83
CA ASP A 3 -0.73 27.92 0.20
C ASP A 3 0.02 27.95 -1.13
N ASN A 4 1.33 27.69 -1.07
CA ASN A 4 2.17 27.58 -2.24
C ASN A 4 1.99 26.15 -2.80
N THR A 5 0.82 25.88 -3.36
CA THR A 5 0.60 24.74 -4.25
C THR A 5 1.38 25.00 -5.52
N THR A 6 2.67 24.71 -5.50
CA THR A 6 3.52 24.69 -6.69
C THR A 6 2.89 23.72 -7.67
N LYS A 7 2.15 24.22 -8.67
CA LYS A 7 1.63 23.39 -9.77
C LYS A 7 2.82 22.65 -10.35
N VAL A 8 2.85 21.34 -10.20
CA VAL A 8 3.89 20.50 -10.78
C VAL A 8 3.71 20.58 -12.29
N VAL A 9 4.66 21.25 -12.95
CA VAL A 9 4.63 21.45 -14.40
C VAL A 9 5.21 20.21 -15.06
N ALA A 10 4.46 19.61 -15.99
CA ALA A 10 4.94 18.50 -16.81
C ALA A 10 6.21 18.90 -17.57
N PRO A 11 7.22 18.01 -17.71
CA PRO A 11 8.44 18.33 -18.44
C PRO A 11 8.15 18.64 -19.91
N THR A 12 8.93 19.54 -20.52
CA THR A 12 8.83 19.85 -21.96
C THR A 12 9.42 18.71 -22.80
N VAL A 13 9.03 18.62 -24.08
CA VAL A 13 9.54 17.59 -25.01
C VAL A 13 11.07 17.61 -25.11
N GLU A 14 11.68 18.80 -25.16
CA GLU A 14 13.13 18.97 -25.19
C GLU A 14 13.81 18.43 -23.93
N GLN A 15 13.19 18.65 -22.77
CA GLN A 15 13.67 18.13 -21.49
C GLN A 15 13.53 16.62 -21.37
N ILE A 16 12.50 16.03 -21.97
CA ILE A 16 12.32 14.58 -22.02
C ILE A 16 13.39 13.98 -22.93
N ASN A 17 13.61 14.53 -24.12
CA ASN A 17 14.55 13.98 -25.10
C ASN A 17 16.02 14.01 -24.64
N ALA A 18 16.39 14.93 -23.75
CA ALA A 18 17.73 15.01 -23.17
C ALA A 18 17.91 14.19 -21.87
N ASP A 19 16.86 13.51 -21.40
CA ASP A 19 16.91 12.75 -20.15
C ASP A 19 17.47 11.33 -20.37
N ARG A 20 18.38 10.89 -19.48
CA ARG A 20 18.93 9.54 -19.44
C ARG A 20 17.85 8.45 -19.42
N ILE A 21 16.70 8.71 -18.79
CA ILE A 21 15.56 7.78 -18.79
C ILE A 21 15.05 7.55 -20.22
N THR A 22 15.04 8.59 -21.05
CA THR A 22 14.59 8.50 -22.44
C THR A 22 15.57 7.71 -23.28
N GLU A 23 16.88 7.88 -23.07
CA GLU A 23 17.90 7.04 -23.73
C GLU A 23 17.73 5.56 -23.37
N PHE A 24 17.47 5.26 -22.09
CA PHE A 24 17.15 3.90 -21.67
C PHE A 24 15.85 3.39 -22.29
N ALA A 25 14.81 4.24 -22.33
CA ALA A 25 13.55 3.87 -22.95
C ALA A 25 13.74 3.49 -24.41
N GLU A 26 14.40 4.34 -25.20
CA GLU A 26 14.70 4.07 -26.62
C GLU A 26 15.47 2.76 -26.80
N LYS A 27 16.43 2.47 -25.91
CA LYS A 27 17.25 1.25 -26.01
C LYS A 27 16.51 -0.03 -25.61
N TYR A 28 15.55 0.03 -24.70
CA TYR A 28 15.04 -1.18 -24.03
C TYR A 28 13.51 -1.39 -24.12
N TRP A 29 12.66 -0.35 -24.13
CA TRP A 29 11.21 -0.57 -24.00
C TRP A 29 10.28 0.42 -24.73
N ALA A 30 10.81 1.49 -25.32
CA ALA A 30 9.99 2.50 -25.98
C ALA A 30 9.26 1.91 -27.19
N PRO A 31 7.95 2.15 -27.37
CA PRO A 31 7.16 1.51 -28.42
C PRO A 31 7.69 1.74 -29.84
N HIS A 32 8.26 2.92 -30.10
CA HIS A 32 8.75 3.31 -31.42
C HIS A 32 10.11 2.70 -31.77
N SER A 33 10.82 2.09 -30.81
CA SER A 33 12.13 1.46 -31.02
C SER A 33 12.09 -0.07 -31.04
N ALA A 34 10.90 -0.68 -31.05
CA ALA A 34 10.66 -2.12 -30.88
C ALA A 34 11.51 -3.05 -31.76
N GLN A 35 11.97 -2.60 -32.93
CA GLN A 35 12.80 -3.40 -33.84
C GLN A 35 14.27 -3.55 -33.40
N ASN A 36 14.78 -2.64 -32.57
CA ASN A 36 16.19 -2.56 -32.16
C ASN A 36 16.38 -2.63 -30.63
N GLN A 37 15.36 -3.07 -29.89
CA GLN A 37 15.41 -3.15 -28.43
C GLN A 37 16.39 -4.22 -27.96
N GLN A 38 17.14 -3.89 -26.91
CA GLN A 38 18.00 -4.83 -26.23
C GLN A 38 17.19 -5.77 -25.32
N PRO A 39 17.70 -6.98 -25.01
CA PRO A 39 17.08 -7.88 -24.06
C PRO A 39 16.92 -7.24 -22.67
N PHE A 40 15.94 -7.74 -21.90
CA PHE A 40 15.75 -7.32 -20.52
C PHE A 40 17.01 -7.50 -19.68
N ASP A 41 17.35 -6.46 -18.95
CA ASP A 41 18.42 -6.43 -17.96
C ASP A 41 17.89 -5.87 -16.64
N SER A 42 17.95 -6.69 -15.59
CA SER A 42 17.48 -6.31 -14.26
C SER A 42 18.33 -5.20 -13.64
N GLN A 43 19.61 -5.07 -14.02
CA GLN A 43 20.48 -4.01 -13.51
C GLN A 43 19.99 -2.62 -13.94
N ILE A 44 19.33 -2.51 -15.09
CA ILE A 44 18.73 -1.25 -15.54
C ILE A 44 17.58 -0.84 -14.63
N VAL A 45 16.80 -1.80 -14.13
CA VAL A 45 15.73 -1.52 -13.16
C VAL A 45 16.31 -1.04 -11.83
N ASP A 46 17.36 -1.71 -11.35
CA ASP A 46 18.04 -1.33 -10.11
C ASP A 46 18.71 0.06 -10.23
N ASP A 47 19.35 0.36 -11.36
CA ASP A 47 19.99 1.66 -11.64
C ASP A 47 18.96 2.80 -11.71
N ILE A 48 17.90 2.63 -12.52
CA ILE A 48 16.79 3.61 -12.59
C ILE A 48 16.18 3.83 -11.20
N TYR A 49 15.97 2.76 -10.44
CA TYR A 49 15.41 2.90 -9.11
C TYR A 49 16.35 3.68 -8.18
N LEU A 50 17.63 3.31 -8.12
CA LEU A 50 18.59 3.90 -7.19
C LEU A 50 18.97 5.34 -7.56
N GLN A 51 19.14 5.65 -8.84
CA GLN A 51 19.55 6.98 -9.30
C GLN A 51 18.35 7.90 -9.54
N ASP A 52 17.31 7.41 -10.22
CA ASP A 52 16.27 8.25 -10.79
C ASP A 52 15.00 8.30 -9.94
N ILE A 53 14.66 7.22 -9.24
CA ILE A 53 13.49 7.21 -8.35
C ILE A 53 13.92 7.59 -6.93
N ARG A 54 14.73 6.76 -6.28
CA ARG A 54 15.19 6.96 -4.90
C ARG A 54 16.24 8.08 -4.81
N GLY A 55 17.22 8.11 -5.71
CA GLY A 55 18.29 9.11 -5.73
C GLY A 55 17.80 10.54 -5.99
N SER A 56 16.69 10.68 -6.72
CA SER A 56 16.01 11.97 -6.92
C SER A 56 15.01 12.32 -5.81
N ASN A 57 14.95 11.51 -4.75
CA ASN A 57 14.01 11.62 -3.64
C ASN A 57 12.54 11.59 -4.09
N PHE A 58 12.21 10.66 -4.98
CA PHE A 58 10.89 10.43 -5.57
C PHE A 58 10.38 11.66 -6.32
N SER A 59 11.24 12.26 -7.14
CA SER A 59 10.87 13.40 -7.97
C SER A 59 9.71 13.05 -8.90
N ILE A 60 8.59 13.75 -8.74
CA ILE A 60 7.39 13.57 -9.58
C ILE A 60 7.76 13.68 -11.06
N ARG A 61 8.64 14.61 -11.42
CA ARG A 61 9.07 14.78 -12.81
C ARG A 61 9.76 13.53 -13.36
N ARG A 62 10.63 12.86 -12.60
CA ARG A 62 11.31 11.62 -13.08
C ARG A 62 10.31 10.47 -13.19
N ILE A 63 9.37 10.37 -12.26
CA ILE A 63 8.27 9.38 -12.30
C ILE A 63 7.38 9.60 -13.53
N MET A 64 7.02 10.85 -13.84
CA MET A 64 6.23 11.19 -15.04
C MET A 64 6.94 10.80 -16.34
N VAL A 65 8.26 11.00 -16.44
CA VAL A 65 9.03 10.60 -17.63
C VAL A 65 9.01 9.07 -17.80
N LEU A 66 9.18 8.32 -16.71
CA LEU A 66 9.08 6.86 -16.73
C LEU A 66 7.68 6.39 -17.17
N GLU A 67 6.62 6.99 -16.62
CA GLU A 67 5.24 6.66 -16.97
C GLU A 67 4.96 6.94 -18.46
N PHE A 68 5.33 8.12 -18.94
CA PHE A 68 5.14 8.53 -20.34
C PHE A 68 5.86 7.59 -21.32
N SER A 69 7.01 7.06 -20.91
CA SER A 69 7.78 6.08 -21.69
C SER A 69 7.21 4.66 -21.67
N GLN A 70 6.09 4.42 -20.95
CA GLN A 70 5.47 3.10 -20.76
C GLN A 70 6.36 2.10 -20.04
N TYR A 71 7.11 2.56 -19.03
CA TYR A 71 8.06 1.74 -18.27
C TYR A 71 7.40 0.54 -17.59
N LEU A 72 6.16 0.70 -17.08
CA LEU A 72 5.41 -0.39 -16.45
C LEU A 72 5.04 -1.49 -17.45
N GLU A 73 4.40 -1.09 -18.54
CA GLU A 73 3.80 -1.99 -19.53
C GLU A 73 4.82 -2.74 -20.35
N ASN A 74 5.94 -2.09 -20.67
CA ASN A 74 6.89 -2.60 -21.65
C ASN A 74 8.20 -3.12 -21.03
N TYR A 75 8.56 -2.69 -19.81
CA TYR A 75 9.81 -3.13 -19.18
C TYR A 75 9.63 -3.81 -17.82
N LEU A 76 8.84 -3.23 -16.92
CA LEU A 76 8.75 -3.76 -15.55
C LEU A 76 7.87 -5.01 -15.47
N TRP A 77 6.59 -4.91 -15.82
CA TRP A 77 5.63 -5.99 -15.57
C TRP A 77 5.87 -7.24 -16.42
N PRO A 78 6.16 -7.14 -17.74
CA PRO A 78 6.44 -8.31 -18.55
C PRO A 78 7.64 -9.15 -18.05
N ASN A 79 8.58 -8.49 -17.37
CA ASN A 79 9.82 -9.10 -16.89
C ASN A 79 9.84 -9.37 -15.37
N TYR A 80 8.76 -9.05 -14.65
CA TYR A 80 8.66 -9.38 -13.23
C TYR A 80 8.53 -10.90 -13.04
N LYS A 81 9.33 -11.47 -12.14
CA LYS A 81 9.31 -12.88 -11.77
C LYS A 81 9.52 -13.03 -10.26
N PRO A 82 9.05 -14.13 -9.64
CA PRO A 82 9.35 -14.43 -8.25
C PRO A 82 10.85 -14.37 -7.96
N GLY A 83 11.23 -13.62 -6.93
CA GLY A 83 12.63 -13.33 -6.60
C GLY A 83 13.17 -12.02 -7.17
N ALA A 84 12.32 -11.18 -7.80
CA ALA A 84 12.69 -9.83 -8.22
C ALA A 84 13.18 -8.95 -7.07
N SER A 85 14.04 -7.97 -7.37
CA SER A 85 14.60 -7.05 -6.37
C SER A 85 13.54 -6.12 -5.77
N TYR A 86 13.84 -5.52 -4.61
CA TYR A 86 12.99 -4.46 -4.05
C TYR A 86 12.89 -3.24 -4.97
N ALA A 87 13.96 -2.92 -5.71
CA ALA A 87 13.94 -1.87 -6.71
C ALA A 87 12.92 -2.16 -7.84
N HIS A 88 12.84 -3.40 -8.31
CA HIS A 88 11.84 -3.80 -9.31
C HIS A 88 10.42 -3.69 -8.74
N MET A 89 10.19 -4.24 -7.54
CA MET A 89 8.89 -4.15 -6.86
C MET A 89 8.46 -2.69 -6.65
N LEU A 90 9.33 -1.86 -6.08
CA LEU A 90 9.05 -0.47 -5.77
C LEU A 90 8.90 0.36 -7.04
N SER A 91 9.62 0.06 -8.12
CA SER A 91 9.40 0.71 -9.42
C SER A 91 7.99 0.43 -9.96
N ILE A 92 7.51 -0.81 -9.88
CA ILE A 92 6.13 -1.17 -10.26
C ILE A 92 5.13 -0.38 -9.41
N VAL A 93 5.33 -0.35 -8.10
CA VAL A 93 4.47 0.37 -7.14
C VAL A 93 4.41 1.86 -7.47
N ASN A 94 5.55 2.50 -7.75
CA ASN A 94 5.59 3.92 -8.11
C ASN A 94 4.85 4.20 -9.42
N MET A 95 5.00 3.34 -10.44
CA MET A 95 4.26 3.49 -11.70
C MET A 95 2.75 3.31 -11.51
N VAL A 96 2.32 2.38 -10.67
CA VAL A 96 0.89 2.18 -10.36
C VAL A 96 0.33 3.40 -9.64
N ASN A 97 1.01 3.88 -8.59
CA ASN A 97 0.58 5.06 -7.84
C ASN A 97 0.52 6.31 -8.73
N GLU A 98 1.47 6.47 -9.65
CA GLU A 98 1.49 7.53 -10.65
C GLU A 98 0.26 7.47 -11.55
N LYS A 99 -0.06 6.29 -12.09
CA LYS A 99 -1.23 6.10 -12.95
C LYS A 99 -2.54 6.41 -12.24
N PHE A 100 -2.66 6.08 -10.95
CA PHE A 100 -3.79 6.50 -10.13
C PHE A 100 -3.85 8.03 -9.96
N ARG A 101 -2.70 8.69 -9.75
CA ARG A 101 -2.63 10.16 -9.64
C ARG A 101 -3.09 10.84 -10.93
N GLU A 102 -2.66 10.34 -12.08
CA GLU A 102 -3.03 10.84 -13.41
C GLU A 102 -4.42 10.34 -13.87
N ARG A 103 -5.08 9.48 -13.09
CA ARG A 103 -6.41 8.91 -13.36
C ARG A 103 -6.49 8.16 -14.69
N VAL A 104 -5.44 7.43 -15.03
CA VAL A 104 -5.36 6.58 -16.23
C VAL A 104 -5.59 5.10 -15.91
N GLN A 105 -5.66 4.26 -16.95
CA GLN A 105 -5.90 2.82 -16.79
C GLN A 105 -4.70 2.12 -16.14
N VAL A 106 -4.90 1.52 -14.97
CA VAL A 106 -3.84 0.86 -14.17
C VAL A 106 -3.77 -0.63 -14.46
N TRP A 107 -4.89 -1.33 -14.28
CA TRP A 107 -4.90 -2.79 -14.15
C TRP A 107 -4.71 -3.54 -15.48
N GLN A 108 -4.81 -2.85 -16.61
CA GLN A 108 -4.66 -3.43 -17.95
C GLN A 108 -3.28 -4.06 -18.19
N ALA A 109 -2.22 -3.47 -17.63
CA ALA A 109 -0.87 -4.03 -17.71
C ALA A 109 -0.81 -5.44 -17.09
N PHE A 110 -1.41 -5.58 -15.90
CA PHE A 110 -1.42 -6.82 -15.13
C PHE A 110 -2.31 -7.90 -15.75
N ARG A 111 -3.43 -7.52 -16.37
CA ARG A 111 -4.35 -8.47 -17.03
C ARG A 111 -3.70 -9.24 -18.19
N LYS A 112 -2.72 -8.65 -18.89
CA LYS A 112 -2.01 -9.31 -19.98
C LYS A 112 -1.13 -10.48 -19.50
N ASN A 113 -0.57 -10.37 -18.30
CA ASN A 113 0.26 -11.42 -17.70
C ASN A 113 0.00 -11.49 -16.18
N PRO A 114 -1.12 -12.08 -15.72
CA PRO A 114 -1.52 -12.03 -14.32
C PRO A 114 -0.77 -13.02 -13.42
N THR A 115 -0.01 -13.95 -14.00
CA THR A 115 0.58 -15.13 -13.35
C THR A 115 1.38 -14.79 -12.09
N HIS A 116 2.16 -13.71 -12.14
CA HIS A 116 3.05 -13.33 -11.04
C HIS A 116 2.46 -12.29 -10.08
N PHE A 117 1.21 -11.86 -10.28
CA PHE A 117 0.57 -10.87 -9.40
C PHE A 117 0.43 -11.34 -7.94
N PRO A 118 0.09 -12.61 -7.65
CA PRO A 118 0.04 -13.08 -6.26
C PRO A 118 1.38 -13.01 -5.53
N ASP A 119 2.47 -13.33 -6.23
CA ASP A 119 3.83 -13.25 -5.70
C ASP A 119 4.26 -11.79 -5.47
N PHE A 120 4.05 -10.93 -6.46
CA PHE A 120 4.28 -9.48 -6.36
C PHE A 120 3.52 -8.88 -5.17
N PHE A 121 2.23 -9.18 -5.04
CA PHE A 121 1.42 -8.69 -3.94
C PHE A 121 1.96 -9.20 -2.59
N GLN A 122 2.39 -10.47 -2.51
CA GLN A 122 3.02 -11.00 -1.30
C GLN A 122 4.34 -10.29 -0.96
N GLN A 123 5.14 -9.93 -1.97
CA GLN A 123 6.35 -9.14 -1.79
C GLN A 123 6.03 -7.75 -1.23
N VAL A 124 4.99 -7.09 -1.75
CA VAL A 124 4.49 -5.80 -1.24
C VAL A 124 4.08 -5.89 0.23
N LEU A 125 3.31 -6.92 0.61
CA LEU A 125 2.91 -7.12 2.01
C LEU A 125 4.12 -7.30 2.93
N LYS A 126 5.14 -8.06 2.49
CA LYS A 126 6.38 -8.21 3.24
C LYS A 126 7.11 -6.86 3.35
N GLY A 127 7.20 -6.11 2.26
CA GLY A 127 7.84 -4.80 2.23
C GLY A 127 7.20 -3.77 3.17
N LEU A 128 5.89 -3.84 3.37
CA LEU A 128 5.17 -3.00 4.35
C LEU A 128 5.58 -3.26 5.79
N LEU A 129 6.06 -4.46 6.11
CA LEU A 129 6.49 -4.86 7.45
C LEU A 129 8.02 -5.00 7.56
N GLU A 130 8.75 -4.65 6.51
CA GLU A 130 10.21 -4.77 6.46
C GLU A 130 10.90 -3.72 7.32
N ASP A 131 12.17 -3.98 7.64
CA ASP A 131 13.08 -3.06 8.32
C ASP A 131 13.32 -1.78 7.50
N GLU A 132 13.34 -0.62 8.18
CA GLU A 132 13.51 0.70 7.57
C GLU A 132 14.90 0.89 6.91
N LEU A 133 15.90 0.08 7.26
CA LEU A 133 17.21 0.07 6.61
C LEU A 133 17.13 -0.51 5.19
N LEU A 134 16.22 -1.46 4.94
CA LEU A 134 16.02 -2.08 3.63
C LEU A 134 14.99 -1.33 2.80
N ILE A 135 13.83 -1.05 3.38
CA ILE A 135 12.74 -0.31 2.76
C ILE A 135 12.37 0.83 3.69
N ASN A 136 12.81 2.04 3.35
CA ASN A 136 12.63 3.21 4.21
C ASN A 136 11.16 3.62 4.31
N LEU A 137 10.84 4.49 5.27
CA LEU A 137 9.47 4.86 5.56
C LEU A 137 8.73 5.51 4.38
N ARG A 138 9.44 6.22 3.50
CA ARG A 138 8.87 6.82 2.29
C ARG A 138 8.49 5.76 1.26
N GLU A 139 9.34 4.76 1.07
CA GLU A 139 9.06 3.58 0.24
C GLU A 139 7.88 2.78 0.80
N GLN A 140 7.83 2.58 2.13
CA GLN A 140 6.71 1.93 2.80
C GLN A 140 5.41 2.72 2.65
N THR A 141 5.48 4.06 2.63
CA THR A 141 4.32 4.92 2.36
C THR A 141 3.80 4.71 0.93
N SER A 142 4.69 4.60 -0.07
CA SER A 142 4.28 4.24 -1.44
C SER A 142 3.64 2.85 -1.52
N LEU A 143 4.13 1.87 -0.74
CA LEU A 143 3.51 0.55 -0.63
C LEU A 143 2.12 0.61 0.02
N LEU A 144 1.92 1.48 1.02
CA LEU A 144 0.61 1.67 1.67
C LEU A 144 -0.41 2.23 0.68
N VAL A 145 -0.01 3.23 -0.12
CA VAL A 145 -0.85 3.82 -1.17
C VAL A 145 -1.25 2.76 -2.19
N PHE A 146 -0.30 1.95 -2.66
CA PHE A 146 -0.59 0.84 -3.57
C PHE A 146 -1.54 -0.20 -2.95
N LEU A 147 -1.33 -0.57 -1.68
CA LEU A 147 -2.23 -1.49 -0.98
C LEU A 147 -3.64 -0.92 -0.89
N ASN A 148 -3.77 0.38 -0.61
CA ASN A 148 -5.06 1.05 -0.58
C ASN A 148 -5.75 1.04 -1.95
N HIS A 149 -5.00 1.31 -3.02
CA HIS A 149 -5.51 1.17 -4.40
C HIS A 149 -6.03 -0.25 -4.69
N CYS A 150 -5.37 -1.30 -4.19
CA CYS A 150 -5.84 -2.67 -4.34
C CYS A 150 -7.16 -2.92 -3.59
N PHE A 151 -7.33 -2.38 -2.37
CA PHE A 151 -8.60 -2.47 -1.64
C PHE A 151 -9.72 -1.70 -2.33
N ASN A 152 -9.40 -0.52 -2.90
CA ASN A 152 -10.35 0.31 -3.64
C ASN A 152 -10.65 -0.19 -5.06
N SER A 153 -9.99 -1.25 -5.51
CA SER A 153 -10.20 -1.87 -6.85
C SER A 153 -10.72 -3.31 -6.73
N MET A 154 -11.61 -3.59 -5.79
CA MET A 154 -12.14 -4.94 -5.54
C MET A 154 -13.02 -5.50 -6.68
N GLU A 155 -13.44 -4.68 -7.64
CA GLU A 155 -14.06 -5.10 -8.90
C GLU A 155 -13.07 -5.85 -9.80
N GLU A 156 -11.79 -5.53 -9.72
CA GLU A 156 -10.72 -6.25 -10.42
C GLU A 156 -10.47 -7.61 -9.78
N GLY A 157 -10.63 -8.69 -10.55
CA GLY A 157 -10.44 -10.05 -10.05
C GLY A 157 -9.06 -10.27 -9.41
N LEU A 158 -8.01 -9.74 -10.06
CA LEU A 158 -6.64 -9.83 -9.57
C LEU A 158 -6.46 -9.19 -8.18
N CYS A 159 -7.00 -7.99 -7.96
CA CYS A 159 -6.94 -7.31 -6.66
C CYS A 159 -7.81 -8.02 -5.64
N ARG A 160 -9.08 -8.30 -5.98
CA ARG A 160 -10.06 -8.95 -5.12
C ARG A 160 -9.54 -10.26 -4.54
N ASP A 161 -8.92 -11.09 -5.36
CA ASP A 161 -8.42 -12.39 -4.94
C ASP A 161 -7.26 -12.28 -3.94
N GLN A 162 -6.48 -11.20 -4.01
CA GLN A 162 -5.44 -10.94 -3.03
C GLN A 162 -6.00 -10.30 -1.76
N VAL A 163 -6.74 -9.20 -1.86
CA VAL A 163 -7.14 -8.41 -0.68
C VAL A 163 -8.20 -9.09 0.19
N LYS A 164 -9.10 -9.88 -0.40
CA LYS A 164 -10.20 -10.55 0.35
C LYS A 164 -9.70 -11.44 1.48
N ARG A 165 -8.50 -12.03 1.34
CA ARG A 165 -7.94 -12.92 2.37
C ARG A 165 -7.52 -12.17 3.62
N LEU A 166 -7.11 -10.90 3.48
CA LEU A 166 -6.65 -10.03 4.56
C LEU A 166 -7.78 -9.53 5.47
N VAL A 167 -9.01 -9.47 4.95
CA VAL A 167 -10.20 -8.94 5.64
C VAL A 167 -11.29 -10.00 5.89
N SER A 168 -10.91 -11.29 5.81
CA SER A 168 -11.84 -12.39 6.05
C SER A 168 -11.98 -12.72 7.54
N LEU A 169 -12.98 -13.53 7.91
CA LEU A 169 -13.18 -13.97 9.31
C LEU A 169 -11.92 -14.57 9.94
N SER A 170 -11.05 -15.18 9.14
CA SER A 170 -9.81 -15.81 9.63
C SER A 170 -8.82 -14.81 10.26
N MET A 171 -8.97 -13.51 9.97
CA MET A 171 -8.16 -12.46 10.58
C MET A 171 -8.34 -12.33 12.09
N TRP A 172 -9.47 -12.83 12.64
CA TRP A 172 -9.73 -12.86 14.09
C TRP A 172 -8.80 -13.79 14.87
N VAL A 173 -7.84 -14.45 14.21
CA VAL A 173 -6.71 -15.08 14.89
C VAL A 173 -5.89 -14.04 15.66
N SER A 174 -5.87 -12.78 15.19
CA SER A 174 -5.19 -11.66 15.84
C SER A 174 -5.90 -11.13 17.09
N LEU A 175 -7.19 -11.41 17.27
CA LEU A 175 -7.95 -10.95 18.43
C LEU A 175 -7.53 -11.68 19.70
N GLN A 176 -7.61 -10.97 20.82
CA GLN A 176 -7.55 -11.60 22.13
C GLN A 176 -8.60 -12.73 22.25
N PRO A 177 -8.27 -13.88 22.89
CA PRO A 177 -9.19 -15.01 22.98
C PRO A 177 -10.55 -14.64 23.60
N GLY A 178 -10.56 -13.80 24.64
CA GLY A 178 -11.78 -13.31 25.29
C GLY A 178 -12.64 -12.46 24.36
N ARG A 179 -12.03 -11.54 23.61
CA ARG A 179 -12.73 -10.71 22.62
C ARG A 179 -13.33 -11.56 21.50
N ARG A 180 -12.56 -12.49 20.94
CA ARG A 180 -13.04 -13.41 19.89
C ARG A 180 -14.23 -14.25 20.37
N GLU A 181 -14.15 -14.78 21.59
CA GLU A 181 -15.22 -15.58 22.18
C GLU A 181 -16.50 -14.75 22.40
N TYR A 182 -16.36 -13.49 22.83
CA TYR A 182 -17.47 -12.55 22.95
C TYR A 182 -18.17 -12.30 21.61
N GLU A 183 -17.43 -12.07 20.53
CA GLU A 183 -18.03 -11.90 19.19
C GLU A 183 -18.72 -13.17 18.68
N PHE A 184 -18.17 -14.34 18.97
CA PHE A 184 -18.82 -15.61 18.63
C PHE A 184 -20.11 -15.86 19.42
N LYS A 185 -20.23 -15.35 20.64
CA LYS A 185 -21.48 -15.42 21.41
C LYS A 185 -22.55 -14.52 20.81
N LYS A 186 -22.18 -13.34 20.28
CA LYS A 186 -23.10 -12.46 19.53
C LYS A 186 -23.61 -13.10 18.25
N ASN A 187 -22.78 -13.89 17.57
CA ASN A 187 -23.18 -14.58 16.34
C ASN A 187 -22.60 -16.00 16.25
N LEU A 188 -23.43 -16.98 16.64
CA LEU A 188 -23.05 -18.40 16.65
C LEU A 188 -22.69 -18.95 15.25
N LYS A 189 -23.19 -18.35 14.16
CA LYS A 189 -22.82 -18.78 12.79
C LYS A 189 -21.35 -18.54 12.51
N TRP A 190 -20.77 -17.44 13.02
CA TRP A 190 -19.35 -17.16 12.86
C TRP A 190 -18.48 -18.20 13.56
N ARG A 191 -18.88 -18.69 14.74
CA ARG A 191 -18.18 -19.81 15.40
C ARG A 191 -18.14 -21.06 14.52
N LYS A 192 -19.27 -21.39 13.87
CA LYS A 192 -19.35 -22.54 12.95
C LYS A 192 -18.39 -22.37 11.76
N TYR A 193 -18.38 -21.19 11.13
CA TYR A 193 -17.49 -20.90 10.01
C TYR A 193 -16.01 -20.88 10.43
N TRP A 194 -15.71 -20.31 11.59
CA TRP A 194 -14.36 -20.32 12.17
C TRP A 194 -13.82 -21.75 12.35
N LYS A 195 -14.61 -22.64 12.96
CA LYS A 195 -14.25 -24.06 13.09
C LYS A 195 -14.03 -24.73 11.73
N ALA A 196 -14.84 -24.39 10.73
CA ALA A 196 -14.69 -24.94 9.38
C ALA A 196 -13.43 -24.44 8.68
N ILE A 197 -13.03 -23.18 8.89
CA ILE A 197 -11.75 -22.63 8.41
C ILE A 197 -10.60 -23.41 9.05
N GLN A 198 -10.58 -23.51 10.38
CA GLN A 198 -9.52 -24.22 11.11
C GLN A 198 -9.39 -25.68 10.69
N LYS A 199 -10.50 -26.36 10.37
CA LYS A 199 -10.48 -27.75 9.89
C LYS A 199 -9.89 -27.89 8.48
N LYS A 200 -9.99 -26.85 7.64
CA LYS A 200 -9.42 -26.85 6.28
C LYS A 200 -7.93 -26.52 6.25
N ASP A 201 -7.44 -25.83 7.28
CA ASP A 201 -6.05 -25.44 7.37
C ASP A 201 -5.15 -26.66 7.55
N LYS A 202 -4.22 -26.84 6.63
CA LYS A 202 -3.22 -27.89 6.73
C LYS A 202 -2.07 -27.43 7.63
N PRO A 203 -1.51 -28.32 8.47
CA PRO A 203 -0.41 -27.96 9.38
C PRO A 203 0.77 -27.28 8.67
N GLU A 204 1.15 -27.77 7.48
CA GLU A 204 2.26 -27.24 6.68
C GLU A 204 2.03 -25.83 6.12
N GLU A 205 0.78 -25.38 6.00
CA GLU A 205 0.45 -24.03 5.51
C GLU A 205 0.16 -23.02 6.62
N LEU A 206 0.06 -23.49 7.87
CA LEU A 206 -0.50 -22.72 8.98
C LEU A 206 0.32 -21.46 9.29
N GLU A 207 1.64 -21.54 9.17
CA GLU A 207 2.53 -20.39 9.37
C GLU A 207 2.26 -19.29 8.34
N ARG A 208 2.26 -19.64 7.06
CA ARG A 208 1.94 -18.71 5.95
C ARG A 208 0.55 -18.11 6.11
N LEU A 209 -0.45 -18.96 6.38
CA LEU A 209 -1.84 -18.52 6.57
C LEU A 209 -1.97 -17.58 7.77
N ASN A 210 -1.35 -17.89 8.90
CA ASN A 210 -1.40 -17.03 10.08
C ASN A 210 -0.65 -15.71 9.86
N TRP A 211 0.44 -15.72 9.09
CA TRP A 211 1.13 -14.49 8.71
C TRP A 211 0.18 -13.57 7.93
N GLU A 212 -0.51 -14.08 6.91
CA GLU A 212 -1.48 -13.31 6.12
C GLU A 212 -2.67 -12.83 6.95
N ARG A 213 -3.22 -13.69 7.82
CA ARG A 213 -4.36 -13.38 8.69
C ARG A 213 -4.06 -12.32 9.74
N THR A 214 -2.80 -12.23 10.16
CA THR A 214 -2.34 -11.24 11.16
C THR A 214 -1.73 -10.00 10.51
N PHE A 215 -1.59 -9.97 9.18
CA PHE A 215 -0.91 -8.89 8.46
C PHE A 215 -1.45 -7.50 8.82
N LEU A 216 -2.76 -7.26 8.68
CA LEU A 216 -3.35 -5.94 8.99
C LEU A 216 -3.20 -5.56 10.46
N HIS A 217 -3.28 -6.53 11.38
CA HIS A 217 -3.04 -6.27 12.80
C HIS A 217 -1.58 -5.87 13.05
N LYS A 218 -0.62 -6.59 12.47
CA LYS A 218 0.82 -6.22 12.53
C LYS A 218 1.08 -4.83 11.94
N LEU A 219 0.40 -4.49 10.85
CA LEU A 219 0.50 -3.18 10.22
C LEU A 219 -0.07 -2.07 11.13
N ILE A 220 -1.18 -2.31 11.82
CA ILE A 220 -1.72 -1.42 12.86
C ILE A 220 -0.68 -1.21 13.97
N LEU A 221 -0.08 -2.29 14.49
CA LEU A 221 0.93 -2.18 15.55
C LEU A 221 2.16 -1.38 15.07
N LYS A 222 2.64 -1.62 13.85
CA LYS A 222 3.73 -0.83 13.24
C LYS A 222 3.38 0.65 13.17
N PHE A 223 2.18 0.99 12.70
CA PHE A 223 1.69 2.37 12.67
C PHE A 223 1.68 3.00 14.07
N LEU A 224 1.14 2.30 15.07
CA LEU A 224 1.08 2.82 16.44
C LEU A 224 2.48 3.08 17.00
N ASN A 225 3.42 2.17 16.76
CA ASN A 225 4.82 2.35 17.16
C ASN A 225 5.44 3.59 16.51
N ILE A 226 5.20 3.82 15.21
CA ILE A 226 5.69 5.02 14.50
C ILE A 226 5.04 6.28 15.08
N LEU A 227 3.72 6.26 15.29
CA LEU A 227 2.97 7.38 15.86
C LEU A 227 3.49 7.76 17.24
N ASP A 228 3.79 6.78 18.09
CA ASP A 228 4.31 6.98 19.45
C ASP A 228 5.72 7.58 19.46
N THR A 229 6.49 7.45 18.37
CA THR A 229 7.80 8.11 18.26
C THR A 229 7.72 9.61 17.97
N ILE A 230 6.53 10.12 17.63
CA ILE A 230 6.31 11.55 17.39
C ILE A 230 6.00 12.21 18.73
N THR A 231 6.83 13.16 19.15
CA THR A 231 6.67 13.91 20.40
C THR A 231 5.94 15.24 20.17
N GLU A 232 5.39 15.82 21.25
CA GLU A 232 4.68 17.12 21.16
C GLU A 232 5.63 18.24 20.74
N ASP A 233 6.84 18.23 21.28
CA ASP A 233 7.91 19.18 20.97
C ASP A 233 8.98 18.56 20.06
N GLY A 234 9.81 19.41 19.45
CA GLY A 234 10.95 19.00 18.63
C GLY A 234 10.62 18.77 17.15
N ILE A 235 11.57 18.11 16.45
CA ILE A 235 11.46 17.84 15.01
C ILE A 235 10.34 16.84 14.78
N CYS A 236 9.43 17.17 13.87
CA CYS A 236 8.40 16.26 13.37
C CYS A 236 8.80 15.81 11.95
N PRO A 237 9.36 14.60 11.77
CA PRO A 237 9.82 14.16 10.46
C PRO A 237 8.64 14.01 9.48
N LEU A 238 8.74 14.67 8.33
CA LEU A 238 7.67 14.72 7.33
C LEU A 238 7.27 13.31 6.84
N ASP A 239 8.23 12.40 6.68
CA ASP A 239 7.94 11.03 6.25
C ASP A 239 7.08 10.27 7.27
N LYS A 240 7.22 10.54 8.58
CA LYS A 240 6.37 9.93 9.62
C LYS A 240 4.95 10.48 9.56
N ILE A 241 4.81 11.79 9.36
CA ILE A 241 3.51 12.44 9.19
C ILE A 241 2.78 11.83 7.98
N HIS A 242 3.44 11.82 6.82
CA HIS A 242 2.86 11.27 5.59
C HIS A 242 2.51 9.79 5.72
N TYR A 243 3.38 8.98 6.34
CA TYR A 243 3.07 7.58 6.61
C TYR A 243 1.81 7.45 7.47
N CYS A 244 1.71 8.21 8.57
CA CYS A 244 0.56 8.20 9.46
C CYS A 244 -0.73 8.63 8.74
N GLU A 245 -0.66 9.66 7.90
CA GLU A 245 -1.80 10.13 7.09
C GLU A 245 -2.27 9.07 6.10
N ARG A 246 -1.35 8.47 5.32
CA ARG A 246 -1.69 7.44 4.33
C ARG A 246 -2.16 6.14 4.99
N PHE A 247 -1.64 5.83 6.17
CA PHE A 247 -2.14 4.70 6.95
C PHE A 247 -3.58 4.94 7.43
N LEU A 248 -3.89 6.14 7.93
CA LEU A 248 -5.27 6.47 8.32
C LEU A 248 -6.22 6.52 7.11
N GLU A 249 -5.76 6.97 5.94
CA GLU A 249 -6.53 6.88 4.70
C GLU A 249 -6.89 5.42 4.37
N LEU A 250 -5.93 4.49 4.41
CA LEU A 250 -6.19 3.06 4.25
C LEU A 250 -7.23 2.54 5.26
N VAL A 251 -7.10 2.88 6.54
CA VAL A 251 -8.07 2.47 7.58
C VAL A 251 -9.46 3.05 7.30
N THR A 252 -9.52 4.30 6.84
CA THR A 252 -10.78 4.97 6.48
C THR A 252 -11.49 4.23 5.36
N ASP A 253 -10.77 3.91 4.28
CA ASP A 253 -11.34 3.22 3.11
C ASP A 253 -11.79 1.80 3.47
N LEU A 254 -11.01 1.08 4.29
CA LEU A 254 -11.40 -0.24 4.80
C LEU A 254 -12.68 -0.20 5.63
N GLU A 255 -12.88 0.83 6.47
CA GLU A 255 -14.08 0.99 7.29
C GLU A 255 -15.28 1.57 6.51
N ALA A 256 -15.04 2.22 5.38
CA ALA A 256 -16.10 2.81 4.55
C ALA A 256 -16.90 1.75 3.77
N LEU A 257 -16.29 0.61 3.44
CA LEU A 257 -16.92 -0.44 2.63
C LEU A 257 -17.29 -1.67 3.47
N LEU A 258 -18.53 -2.16 3.34
CA LEU A 258 -19.02 -3.31 4.11
C LEU A 258 -18.17 -4.59 3.97
N PRO A 259 -17.70 -4.99 2.76
CA PRO A 259 -16.93 -6.22 2.58
C PRO A 259 -15.60 -6.24 3.34
N THR A 260 -14.94 -5.10 3.46
CA THR A 260 -13.67 -4.93 4.18
C THR A 260 -13.91 -4.69 5.67
N ARG A 261 -14.91 -3.87 6.01
CA ARG A 261 -15.24 -3.50 7.39
C ARG A 261 -15.65 -4.67 8.28
N ARG A 262 -16.41 -5.63 7.74
CA ARG A 262 -17.18 -6.60 8.50
C ARG A 262 -16.41 -7.30 9.63
N PHE A 263 -15.19 -7.76 9.34
CA PHE A 263 -14.33 -8.44 10.31
C PHE A 263 -13.17 -7.55 10.77
N PHE A 264 -12.73 -6.62 9.92
CA PHE A 264 -11.65 -5.68 10.22
C PHE A 264 -12.00 -4.75 11.38
N ASN A 265 -13.23 -4.24 11.44
CA ASN A 265 -13.66 -3.30 12.47
C ASN A 265 -13.43 -3.82 13.89
N THR A 266 -13.66 -5.12 14.14
CA THR A 266 -13.43 -5.73 15.45
C THR A 266 -11.95 -5.72 15.82
N VAL A 267 -11.06 -5.99 14.84
CA VAL A 267 -9.60 -5.96 15.04
C VAL A 267 -9.13 -4.52 15.26
N LEU A 268 -9.70 -3.57 14.53
CA LEU A 268 -9.42 -2.14 14.70
C LEU A 268 -9.79 -1.67 16.11
N ASP A 269 -10.96 -2.05 16.59
CA ASP A 269 -11.44 -1.72 17.95
C ASP A 269 -10.57 -2.37 19.04
N ASP A 270 -10.23 -3.65 18.90
CA ASP A 270 -9.35 -4.40 19.82
C ASP A 270 -7.93 -3.82 19.91
N SER A 271 -7.48 -3.12 18.86
CA SER A 271 -6.18 -2.43 18.84
C SER A 271 -6.19 -1.06 19.52
N HIS A 272 -7.35 -0.53 19.88
CA HIS A 272 -7.54 0.82 20.42
C HIS A 272 -6.99 1.95 19.53
N LEU A 273 -6.84 1.71 18.22
CA LEU A 273 -6.22 2.64 17.28
C LEU A 273 -6.82 4.05 17.36
N VAL A 274 -8.14 4.16 17.40
CA VAL A 274 -8.85 5.44 17.42
C VAL A 274 -8.46 6.26 18.64
N VAL A 275 -8.50 5.65 19.83
CA VAL A 275 -8.15 6.30 21.09
C VAL A 275 -6.67 6.70 21.08
N ARG A 276 -5.80 5.83 20.59
CA ARG A 276 -4.36 6.11 20.46
C ARG A 276 -4.08 7.30 19.55
N CYS A 277 -4.81 7.42 18.42
CA CYS A 277 -4.71 8.57 17.53
C CYS A 277 -5.15 9.87 18.22
N GLN A 278 -6.26 9.84 18.95
CA GLN A 278 -6.79 11.00 19.67
C GLN A 278 -5.87 11.48 20.80
N LEU A 279 -5.11 10.57 21.42
CA LEU A 279 -4.17 10.88 22.49
C LEU A 279 -2.75 11.17 21.98
N SER A 280 -2.48 10.96 20.69
CA SER A 280 -1.15 11.13 20.11
C SER A 280 -0.67 12.59 20.16
N ALA A 281 0.64 12.78 20.19
CA ALA A 281 1.22 14.12 20.09
C ALA A 281 0.89 14.77 18.72
N LEU A 282 0.90 13.97 17.65
CA LEU A 282 0.70 14.46 16.27
C LEU A 282 -0.61 15.24 16.11
N ILE A 283 -1.70 14.84 16.78
CA ILE A 283 -3.00 15.52 16.66
C ILE A 283 -3.00 16.95 17.25
N LYS A 284 -2.08 17.22 18.18
CA LYS A 284 -1.92 18.52 18.86
C LYS A 284 -1.02 19.47 18.07
N ARG A 285 -0.29 18.95 17.10
CA ARG A 285 0.69 19.70 16.31
C ARG A 285 0.06 20.35 15.09
N PRO A 286 0.55 21.54 14.66
CA PRO A 286 0.08 22.17 13.43
C PRO A 286 0.42 21.32 12.19
N GLU A 287 1.56 20.62 12.19
CA GLU A 287 1.95 19.74 11.09
C GLU A 287 1.02 18.52 10.96
N GLY A 288 0.33 18.12 12.05
CA GLY A 288 -0.62 17.01 12.07
C GLY A 288 -2.06 17.41 11.74
N HIS A 289 -2.29 18.57 11.11
CA HIS A 289 -3.64 19.05 10.80
C HIS A 289 -4.43 18.06 9.93
N LEU A 290 -3.85 17.56 8.83
CA LEU A 290 -4.51 16.59 7.96
C LEU A 290 -4.72 15.26 8.69
N PHE A 291 -3.72 14.77 9.44
CA PHE A 291 -3.89 13.61 10.32
C PHE A 291 -5.09 13.76 11.27
N SER A 292 -5.26 14.94 11.89
CA SER A 292 -6.40 15.24 12.77
C SER A 292 -7.74 15.18 12.03
N GLN A 293 -7.80 15.72 10.81
CA GLN A 293 -9.01 15.66 9.98
C GLN A 293 -9.39 14.23 9.60
N VAL A 294 -8.43 13.43 9.14
CA VAL A 294 -8.66 12.03 8.77
C VAL A 294 -9.03 11.19 9.99
N SER A 295 -8.38 11.42 11.14
CA SER A 295 -8.72 10.75 12.40
C SER A 295 -10.18 11.00 12.81
N ARG A 296 -10.68 12.24 12.65
CA ARG A 296 -12.10 12.58 12.91
C ARG A 296 -13.05 11.87 11.95
N LEU A 297 -12.67 11.73 10.67
CA LEU A 297 -13.46 10.99 9.69
C LEU A 297 -13.59 9.51 10.06
N ILE A 298 -12.51 8.86 10.50
CA ILE A 298 -12.54 7.46 10.96
C ILE A 298 -13.52 7.31 12.13
N ILE A 299 -13.47 8.21 13.10
CA ILE A 299 -14.41 8.21 14.25
C ILE A 299 -15.85 8.28 13.76
N PHE A 300 -16.14 9.18 12.81
CA PHE A 300 -17.47 9.30 12.23
C PHE A 300 -17.93 8.00 11.55
N ILE A 301 -17.11 7.42 10.68
CA ILE A 301 -17.42 6.17 9.97
C ILE A 301 -17.66 5.02 10.95
N ILE A 302 -16.82 4.90 11.97
CA ILE A 302 -16.96 3.87 13.02
C ILE A 302 -18.27 4.09 13.79
N ASN A 303 -18.63 5.33 14.12
CA ASN A 303 -19.82 5.64 14.90
C ASN A 303 -21.15 5.53 14.13
N ILE A 304 -21.16 5.63 12.80
CA ILE A 304 -22.37 5.36 11.98
C ILE A 304 -22.95 3.97 12.26
N LYS A 305 -22.12 3.03 12.77
CA LYS A 305 -22.52 1.69 13.19
C LYS A 305 -23.55 1.68 14.33
N TYR A 306 -23.66 2.75 15.12
CA TYR A 306 -24.68 2.86 16.18
C TYR A 306 -26.04 3.35 15.69
N ILE A 307 -26.17 3.73 14.41
CA ILE A 307 -27.42 4.31 13.87
C ILE A 307 -28.16 3.31 12.96
N ILE A 308 -27.48 2.28 12.41
CA ILE A 308 -28.03 1.38 11.37
C ILE A 308 -28.02 -0.11 11.80
N MET A 309 -27.84 -0.40 13.09
CA MET A 309 -28.04 -1.74 13.67
C MET A 309 -29.11 -1.70 14.75
#